data_AF-A0AAU4W1W9-F1
#
_entry.id   AF-A0AAU4W1W9-F1
#
_cell.length_a   1.000
_cell.length_b   1.000
_cell.length_c   1.000
_cell.angle_alpha   90.00
_cell.angle_beta   90.00
_cell.angle_gamma   90.00
#
_symmetry.space_group_name_H-M   'P 1'
#
loop_
_entity.id
_entity.type
_entity.pdbx_description
1 polymer ?
#
loop_
_entity_poly.entity_id
_entity_poly.type
_entity_poly.pdbx_seq_one_letter_code
_entity_poly.pdbx_strand_id
1 'polypeptide(L)' 'MSRAADGPHPHPLTPAELPAGDDWWTGCGECRIAVQGGAAGLAAHRRTVHDPRRDYGDRRTPITIRLDLDC' A
#
# COMPACT_ATOMS: atom_id res chain seq x y z
N MET A 1 -23.04 -5.66 -13.97
CA MET A 1 -22.55 -4.63 -13.02
C MET A 1 -23.32 -4.80 -11.71
N SER A 2 -22.73 -5.44 -10.70
CA SER A 2 -23.37 -5.62 -9.40
C SER A 2 -23.22 -4.35 -8.56
N ARG A 3 -24.32 -3.66 -8.29
CA ARG A 3 -24.36 -2.52 -7.37
C ARG A 3 -24.39 -3.06 -5.94
N ALA A 4 -23.58 -2.48 -5.05
CA ALA A 4 -23.66 -2.80 -3.62
C ALA A 4 -25.09 -2.50 -3.12
N ALA A 5 -25.62 -3.36 -2.25
CA ALA A 5 -26.93 -3.14 -1.65
C ALA A 5 -26.90 -1.87 -0.78
N ASP A 6 -27.92 -1.02 -0.93
CA ASP A 6 -28.09 0.15 -0.07
C ASP A 6 -28.45 -0.32 1.35
N GLY A 7 -27.50 -0.22 2.27
CA GLY A 7 -27.64 -0.62 3.66
C GLY A 7 -26.37 -0.34 4.46
N PRO A 8 -26.47 -0.19 5.80
CA PRO A 8 -25.28 -0.02 6.63
C PRO A 8 -24.36 -1.22 6.43
N HIS A 9 -23.11 -0.95 6.07
CA HIS A 9 -22.13 -2.01 5.91
C HIS A 9 -22.02 -2.80 7.23
N PRO A 10 -22.05 -4.14 7.18
CA PRO A 10 -22.05 -4.99 8.37
C PRO A 10 -20.80 -4.79 9.26
N HIS A 11 -19.75 -4.23 8.68
CA HIS A 11 -18.52 -3.79 9.35
C HIS A 11 -18.37 -2.27 9.19
N PRO A 12 -17.88 -1.55 10.22
CA PRO A 12 -17.48 -0.16 10.10
C PRO A 12 -16.51 0.02 8.93
N LEU A 13 -16.78 1.00 8.06
CA LEU A 13 -15.87 1.34 6.95
C LEU A 13 -14.51 1.83 7.44
N THR A 14 -14.46 2.27 8.69
CA THR A 14 -13.24 2.67 9.39
C THR A 14 -12.94 1.64 10.47
N PRO A 15 -11.84 0.87 10.34
CA PRO A 15 -11.40 -0.04 11.40
C PRO A 15 -11.29 0.70 12.75
N ALA A 16 -11.77 0.08 13.82
CA ALA A 16 -11.85 0.70 15.14
C ALA A 16 -10.48 0.97 15.79
N GLU A 17 -9.42 0.33 15.29
CA GLU A 17 -8.07 0.35 15.87
C GLU A 17 -7.05 1.02 14.93
N LEU A 18 -7.48 1.98 14.10
CA LEU A 18 -6.52 2.76 13.34
C LEU A 18 -5.69 3.62 14.30
N PRO A 19 -4.36 3.63 14.17
CA PRO A 19 -3.52 4.54 14.95
C PRO A 19 -3.88 6.00 14.58
N ALA A 20 -3.54 6.93 15.47
CA ALA A 20 -3.72 8.35 15.23
C ALA A 20 -2.99 8.77 13.93
N GLY A 21 -3.54 9.75 13.21
CA GLY A 21 -3.08 10.10 11.86
C GLY A 21 -1.64 10.57 11.78
N ASP A 22 -1.09 11.10 12.88
CA ASP A 22 0.31 11.45 13.07
C ASP A 22 1.22 10.22 13.25
N ASP A 23 0.75 9.18 13.94
CA ASP A 23 1.44 7.89 14.08
C ASP A 23 1.36 7.02 12.80
N TRP A 24 0.49 7.39 11.85
CA TRP A 24 0.32 6.68 10.59
C TRP A 24 1.55 6.78 9.68
N TRP A 25 2.37 7.83 9.86
CA TRP A 25 3.55 8.08 9.05
C TRP A 25 4.84 8.00 9.85
N THR A 26 5.76 7.16 9.40
CA THR A 26 7.08 7.04 10.04
C THR A 26 8.19 7.25 9.03
N GLY A 27 9.19 8.06 9.37
CA GLY A 27 10.33 8.33 8.50
C GLY A 27 11.27 7.12 8.37
N CYS A 28 11.73 6.85 7.16
CA CYS A 28 12.90 5.99 6.96
C CYS A 28 14.19 6.85 6.95
N GLY A 29 15.12 6.56 7.86
CA GLY A 29 16.36 7.31 8.00
C GLY A 29 17.29 7.26 6.77
N GLU A 30 17.15 6.23 5.94
CA GLU A 30 17.96 6.05 4.73
C GLU A 30 17.28 6.66 3.50
N CYS A 31 15.97 6.42 3.31
CA CYS A 31 15.25 6.89 2.12
C CYS A 31 14.82 8.36 2.19
N ARG A 32 14.87 8.99 3.38
CA ARG A 32 14.36 10.36 3.63
C ARG A 32 12.93 10.61 3.14
N ILE A 33 12.16 9.54 2.99
CA ILE A 33 10.73 9.57 2.68
C ILE A 33 9.92 9.12 3.88
N ALA A 34 8.68 9.57 3.89
CA ALA A 34 7.72 9.23 4.90
C ALA A 34 7.02 7.91 4.47
N VAL A 35 7.02 6.89 5.34
CA VAL A 35 6.41 5.57 5.10
C VAL A 35 5.06 5.47 5.81
N GLN A 36 4.03 5.00 5.08
CA GLN A 36 2.68 4.77 5.62
C GLN A 36 2.60 3.48 6.44
N GLY A 37 1.66 3.44 7.39
CA GLY A 37 1.35 2.26 8.20
C GLY A 37 2.14 2.19 9.51
N GLY A 38 2.65 3.32 9.98
CA GLY A 38 3.39 3.43 11.25
C GLY A 38 4.58 2.48 11.32
N ALA A 39 4.84 1.95 12.52
CA ALA A 39 5.96 1.04 12.78
C ALA A 39 5.90 -0.25 11.93
N ALA A 40 4.70 -0.81 11.70
CA ALA A 40 4.53 -2.02 10.89
C ALA A 40 4.86 -1.75 9.42
N GLY A 41 4.42 -0.61 8.88
CA GLY A 41 4.76 -0.13 7.56
C GLY A 41 6.26 0.12 7.39
N LEU A 42 6.90 0.76 8.37
CA LEU A 42 8.35 0.98 8.37
C LEU A 42 9.13 -0.35 8.40
N ALA A 43 8.70 -1.32 9.20
CA ALA A 43 9.32 -2.64 9.26
C ALA A 43 9.19 -3.40 7.92
N ALA A 44 8.01 -3.33 7.29
CA ALA A 44 7.81 -3.87 5.95
C ALA A 44 8.71 -3.18 4.92
N HIS A 45 8.74 -1.85 4.91
CA HIS A 45 9.59 -1.05 4.04
C HIS A 45 11.06 -1.45 4.13
N ARG A 46 11.62 -1.56 5.34
CA ARG A 46 13.01 -1.99 5.54
C ARG A 46 13.30 -3.36 4.93
N ARG A 47 12.41 -4.33 5.13
CA ARG A 47 12.56 -5.68 4.54
C ARG A 47 12.44 -5.71 3.03
N THR A 48 11.68 -4.78 2.43
CA THR A 48 11.47 -4.79 0.98
C THR A 48 12.45 -3.90 0.23
N VAL A 49 12.91 -2.79 0.82
CA VAL A 49 13.73 -1.75 0.16
C VAL A 49 15.20 -1.84 0.55
N HIS A 50 15.51 -2.29 1.77
CA HIS A 50 16.88 -2.33 2.31
C HIS A 50 17.38 -3.76 2.58
N ASP A 51 16.71 -4.80 2.05
CA ASP A 51 17.20 -6.17 2.22
C ASP A 51 18.35 -6.43 1.25
N PRO A 52 19.61 -6.53 1.72
CA PRO A 52 20.76 -6.72 0.86
C PRO A 52 20.79 -8.09 0.18
N ARG A 53 19.96 -9.04 0.63
CA ARG A 53 19.82 -10.37 0.02
C ARG A 53 18.77 -10.41 -1.08
N ARG A 54 17.98 -9.34 -1.23
CA ARG A 54 17.00 -9.23 -2.31
C ARG A 54 17.71 -8.79 -3.59
N ASP A 55 17.55 -9.61 -4.62
CA ASP A 55 17.83 -9.21 -5.98
C ASP A 55 16.72 -8.27 -6.46
N TYR A 56 17.07 -6.98 -6.60
CA TYR A 56 16.21 -5.91 -7.10
C TYR A 56 16.16 -5.83 -8.62
N GLY A 57 16.74 -6.80 -9.34
CA GLY A 57 16.53 -6.93 -10.78
C GLY A 57 15.05 -6.83 -11.12
N ASP A 58 14.71 -6.15 -12.22
CA ASP A 58 13.33 -5.94 -12.61
C ASP A 58 12.67 -7.27 -13.00
N ARG A 59 12.11 -7.95 -12.00
CA ARG A 59 11.35 -9.20 -12.13
C ARG A 59 9.87 -8.93 -12.38
N ARG A 60 9.46 -7.68 -12.63
CA ARG A 60 8.06 -7.38 -12.94
C ARG A 60 7.74 -8.01 -14.29
N THR A 61 6.71 -8.83 -14.31
CA THR A 61 6.14 -9.32 -15.57
C THR A 61 5.50 -8.13 -16.30
N PRO A 62 5.93 -7.78 -17.52
CA PRO A 62 5.27 -6.76 -18.31
C PRO A 62 3.81 -7.15 -18.53
N ILE A 63 2.89 -6.21 -18.32
CA ILE A 63 1.50 -6.36 -18.72
C ILE A 63 1.24 -5.49 -19.95
N THR A 64 0.73 -6.10 -21.01
CA THR A 64 0.28 -5.38 -22.20
C THR A 64 -1.18 -5.01 -22.01
N ILE A 65 -1.46 -3.71 -21.86
CA ILE A 65 -2.83 -3.20 -21.80
C ILE A 65 -3.25 -2.80 -23.21
N ARG A 66 -4.28 -3.46 -23.74
CA ARG A 66 -4.96 -3.01 -24.95
C ARG A 66 -6.02 -1.99 -24.56
N LEU A 67 -5.84 -0.76 -25.02
CA LEU A 67 -6.86 0.28 -24.90
C LEU A 67 -7.64 0.27 -26.21
N ASP A 68 -8.81 -0.37 -26.22
CA ASP A 68 -9.76 -0.21 -27.32
C ASP A 68 -10.42 1.17 -27.11
N LEU A 69 -9.82 2.19 -27.73
CA LEU A 69 -10.40 3.53 -27.80
C LEU A 69 -11.40 3.51 -28.94
N ASP A 70 -12.69 3.40 -28.61
CA ASP A 70 -13.77 3.62 -29.56
C ASP A 70 -13.70 5.09 -30.04
N CYS A 71 -13.46 5.30 -31.35
CA CYS A 71 -13.47 6.61 -32.01
C CYS A 71 -14.88 7.10 -32.31
#